data_AF-A0A074KQK5-F1
#
_entry.id   AF-A0A074KQK5-F1
#
_cell.length_a   1.000
_cell.length_b   1.000
_cell.length_c   1.000
_cell.angle_alpha   90.00
_cell.angle_beta   90.00
_cell.angle_gamma   90.00
#
_symmetry.space_group_name_H-M   'P 1'
#
loop_
_entity.id
_entity.type
_entity.pdbx_description
1 polymer ?
#
loop_
_entity_poly.entity_id
_entity_poly.type
_entity_poly.pdbx_seq_one_letter_code
_entity_poly.pdbx_strand_id
1 'polypeptide(L)'
;MLALSSSTRYFKYSYRPESPMGKAVAYAHKRWTGLSAYVLHGQMEIENNLVENAVRPFAVGLKAYLFAGSHDASEMTAAMYSFMASCKKNKVNEFEWLRDVFERIHRHKRKDLYQLLPSNWEEYRLK
;
A
#
# COMPACT_ATOMS: atom_id res chain seq x y z
N MET A 1 -31.48 31.74 20.14
CA MET A 1 -30.30 30.89 20.41
C MET A 1 -30.81 29.49 20.76
N LEU A 2 -31.34 28.78 19.76
CA LEU A 2 -31.99 27.48 19.91
C LEU A 2 -30.98 26.37 19.59
N ALA A 3 -30.96 25.36 20.44
CA ALA A 3 -29.96 24.31 20.51
C ALA A 3 -29.78 23.54 19.19
N LEU A 4 -28.58 23.63 18.62
CA LEU A 4 -28.04 22.72 17.61
C LEU A 4 -27.68 21.37 18.26
N SER A 5 -28.67 20.56 18.65
CA SER A 5 -28.44 19.26 19.30
C SER A 5 -29.41 18.16 18.84
N SER A 6 -29.80 18.16 17.57
CA SER A 6 -30.86 17.24 17.08
C SER A 6 -30.58 16.62 15.70
N SER A 7 -29.33 16.25 15.39
CA SER A 7 -29.02 15.56 14.11
C SER A 7 -28.14 14.30 14.21
N THR A 8 -28.20 13.54 15.31
CA THR A 8 -27.52 12.23 15.44
C THR A 8 -28.49 11.03 15.56
N ARG A 9 -29.77 11.20 15.20
CA ARG A 9 -30.82 10.18 15.41
C ARG A 9 -31.40 9.50 14.16
N TYR A 10 -30.58 9.14 13.16
CA TYR A 10 -31.10 8.38 12.01
C TYR A 10 -30.15 7.30 11.48
N PHE A 11 -29.80 6.30 12.30
CA PHE A 11 -29.52 4.95 11.80
C PHE A 11 -29.85 3.94 12.92
N LYS A 12 -31.13 3.60 13.04
CA LYS A 12 -31.59 2.53 13.91
C LYS A 12 -31.21 1.22 13.22
N TYR A 13 -30.07 0.65 13.58
CA TYR A 13 -29.61 -0.57 12.96
C TYR A 13 -30.66 -1.67 13.15
N SER A 14 -31.23 -2.15 12.04
CA SER A 14 -32.25 -3.22 12.02
C SER A 14 -31.69 -4.55 12.54
N TYR A 15 -30.37 -4.64 12.71
CA TYR A 15 -29.65 -5.81 13.13
C TYR A 15 -29.18 -5.66 14.59
N ARG A 16 -29.01 -6.79 15.29
CA ARG A 16 -28.42 -6.81 16.63
C ARG A 16 -26.95 -6.35 16.55
N PRO A 17 -26.47 -5.42 17.38
CA PRO A 17 -25.08 -4.94 17.34
C PRO A 17 -24.01 -6.04 17.41
N GLU A 18 -24.28 -7.08 18.20
CA GLU A 18 -23.36 -8.23 18.36
C GLU A 18 -23.43 -9.27 17.23
N SER A 19 -24.43 -9.19 16.35
CA SER A 19 -24.52 -10.10 15.20
C SER A 19 -23.37 -9.84 14.21
N PRO A 20 -23.01 -10.81 13.34
CA PRO A 20 -22.02 -10.58 12.29
C PRO A 20 -22.35 -9.36 11.41
N MET A 21 -23.62 -9.19 11.05
CA MET A 21 -24.12 -8.01 10.31
C MET A 21 -23.99 -6.72 11.13
N GLY A 22 -24.33 -6.82 12.42
CA GLY A 22 -23.92 -5.96 13.54
C GLY A 22 -22.58 -5.27 13.37
N LYS A 23 -21.58 -6.14 13.43
CA LYS A 23 -20.17 -5.78 13.45
C LYS A 23 -19.73 -5.24 12.09
N ALA A 24 -20.18 -5.84 10.99
CA ALA A 24 -19.81 -5.42 9.64
C ALA A 24 -20.24 -3.98 9.34
N VAL A 25 -21.49 -3.63 9.64
CA VAL A 25 -21.98 -2.27 9.35
C VAL A 25 -21.41 -1.27 10.35
N ALA A 26 -21.22 -1.63 11.63
CA ALA A 26 -20.50 -0.76 12.57
C ALA A 26 -19.05 -0.50 12.12
N TYR A 27 -18.37 -1.51 11.56
CA TYR A 27 -17.03 -1.39 11.01
C TYR A 27 -16.98 -0.45 9.79
N ALA A 28 -17.94 -0.58 8.88
CA ALA A 28 -18.07 0.27 7.69
C ALA A 28 -18.40 1.72 8.07
N HIS A 29 -19.35 1.92 8.98
CA HIS A 29 -19.76 3.25 9.45
C HIS A 29 -18.58 4.04 10.06
N LYS A 30 -17.75 3.39 10.89
CA LYS A 30 -16.54 4.03 11.45
C LYS A 30 -15.53 4.49 10.38
N ARG A 31 -15.61 3.95 9.16
CA ARG A 31 -14.70 4.24 8.04
C ARG A 31 -15.38 5.01 6.91
N TRP A 32 -16.63 5.43 7.10
CA TRP A 32 -17.46 6.03 6.04
C TRP A 32 -16.77 7.20 5.35
N THR A 33 -16.14 8.09 6.11
CA THR A 33 -15.39 9.25 5.57
C THR A 33 -14.32 8.84 4.55
N GLY A 34 -13.59 7.75 4.80
CA GLY A 34 -12.58 7.24 3.87
C GLY A 34 -13.21 6.51 2.68
N LEU A 35 -14.26 5.72 2.93
CA LEU A 35 -14.99 5.01 1.88
C LEU A 35 -15.70 5.96 0.91
N SER A 36 -16.11 7.16 1.35
CA SER A 36 -16.74 8.17 0.51
C SER A 36 -15.76 9.18 -0.10
N ALA A 37 -14.45 9.04 0.14
CA ALA A 37 -13.45 10.01 -0.31
C ALA A 37 -13.38 10.15 -1.84
N TYR A 38 -13.72 9.09 -2.59
CA TYR A 38 -13.76 9.11 -4.05
C TYR A 38 -14.75 10.14 -4.61
N VAL A 39 -15.80 10.49 -3.85
CA VAL A 39 -16.77 11.53 -4.25
C VAL A 39 -16.12 12.91 -4.31
N LEU A 40 -15.10 13.15 -3.46
CA LEU A 40 -14.37 14.41 -3.41
C LEU A 40 -13.17 14.43 -4.36
N HIS A 41 -12.66 13.26 -4.74
CA HIS A 41 -11.45 13.11 -5.55
C HIS A 41 -11.72 12.20 -6.75
N GLY A 42 -12.04 12.79 -7.91
CA GLY A 42 -12.32 12.04 -9.15
C GLY A 42 -11.13 11.25 -9.72
N GLN A 43 -9.95 11.32 -9.10
CA GLN A 43 -8.78 10.50 -9.41
C GLN A 43 -8.80 9.15 -8.68
N MET A 44 -9.67 8.99 -7.67
CA MET A 44 -9.80 7.77 -6.89
C MET A 44 -10.92 6.90 -7.46
N GLU A 45 -10.65 5.61 -7.60
CA GLU A 45 -11.67 4.62 -7.93
C GLU A 45 -12.56 4.32 -6.71
N ILE A 46 -13.83 4.02 -6.96
CA ILE A 46 -14.78 3.58 -5.91
C ILE A 46 -14.40 2.21 -5.32
N GLU A 47 -13.71 1.39 -6.12
CA GLU A 47 -13.27 0.05 -5.76
C GLU A 47 -11.76 0.00 -5.48
N ASN A 48 -11.35 -0.91 -4.60
CA ASN A 48 -9.94 -1.12 -4.27
C ASN A 48 -9.26 -2.22 -5.12
N ASN A 49 -9.92 -2.74 -6.15
CA ASN A 49 -9.48 -3.91 -6.90
C ASN A 49 -8.05 -3.75 -7.48
N LEU A 50 -7.69 -2.55 -7.94
CA LEU A 50 -6.32 -2.26 -8.41
C LEU A 50 -5.27 -2.46 -7.30
N VAL A 51 -5.56 -1.99 -6.09
CA VAL A 51 -4.68 -2.12 -4.93
C VAL A 51 -4.61 -3.58 -4.48
N GLU A 52 -5.74 -4.28 -4.43
CA GLU A 52 -5.77 -5.70 -4.07
C GLU A 52 -4.98 -6.55 -5.07
N ASN A 53 -5.15 -6.30 -6.38
CA ASN A 53 -4.40 -6.99 -7.41
C ASN A 53 -2.89 -6.70 -7.34
N ALA A 54 -2.49 -5.50 -6.92
CA ALA A 54 -1.08 -5.17 -6.70
C ALA A 54 -0.49 -5.90 -5.47
N VAL A 55 -1.26 -6.08 -4.40
CA VAL A 55 -0.81 -6.75 -3.16
C VAL A 55 -0.94 -8.28 -3.24
N ARG A 56 -1.83 -8.81 -4.06
CA ARG A 56 -2.10 -10.27 -4.16
C ARG A 56 -0.85 -11.11 -4.44
N PRO A 57 0.06 -10.76 -5.37
CA PRO A 57 1.29 -11.52 -5.60
C PRO A 57 2.17 -11.63 -4.35
N PHE A 58 2.24 -10.57 -3.54
CA PHE A 58 2.96 -10.58 -2.27
C PHE A 58 2.29 -11.49 -1.24
N ALA A 59 0.97 -11.41 -1.09
CA ALA A 59 0.20 -12.27 -0.17
C ALA A 59 0.30 -13.77 -0.55
N VAL A 60 0.36 -14.09 -1.85
CA VAL A 60 0.59 -15.46 -2.32
C VAL A 60 2.04 -15.89 -2.06
N GLY A 61 3.01 -15.03 -2.36
CA GLY A 61 4.45 -15.28 -2.12
C GLY A 61 4.78 -15.54 -0.64
N LEU A 62 4.13 -14.81 0.27
CA LEU A 62 4.26 -15.01 1.72
C LEU A 62 3.94 -16.44 2.18
N LYS A 63 3.00 -17.12 1.52
CA LYS A 63 2.68 -18.53 1.83
C LYS A 63 3.80 -19.49 1.42
N ALA A 64 4.65 -19.09 0.47
CA ALA A 64 5.82 -19.86 0.04
C ALA A 64 7.07 -19.54 0.88
N TYR A 65 7.06 -18.45 1.65
CA TYR A 65 8.17 -18.05 2.53
C TYR A 65 8.12 -18.79 3.86
N LEU A 66 8.37 -20.10 3.78
CA LEU A 66 8.34 -21.04 4.91
C LEU A 66 9.33 -20.70 6.05
N PHE A 67 10.28 -19.78 5.82
CA PHE A 67 11.39 -19.47 6.73
C PHE A 67 11.54 -17.97 7.07
N ALA A 68 10.55 -17.13 6.76
CA ALA A 68 10.52 -15.74 7.23
C ALA A 68 10.09 -15.70 8.71
N GLY A 69 10.95 -16.21 9.59
CA GLY A 69 10.64 -16.45 11.02
C GLY A 69 10.92 -15.26 11.95
N SER A 70 11.53 -14.17 11.46
CA SER A 70 11.85 -12.99 12.28
C SER A 70 11.17 -11.72 11.77
N HIS A 71 10.93 -10.78 12.69
CA HIS A 71 10.38 -9.47 12.37
C HIS A 71 11.29 -8.71 11.39
N ASP A 72 12.59 -8.71 11.65
CA ASP A 72 13.61 -8.06 10.81
C ASP A 72 13.63 -8.62 9.38
N ALA A 73 13.52 -9.95 9.22
CA ALA A 73 13.45 -10.58 7.90
C ALA A 73 12.16 -10.19 7.15
N SER A 74 11.06 -10.02 7.87
CA SER A 74 9.79 -9.56 7.30
C SER A 74 9.87 -8.12 6.82
N GLU A 75 10.50 -7.23 7.60
CA GLU A 75 10.72 -5.82 7.22
C GLU A 75 11.60 -5.72 5.96
N MET A 76 12.72 -6.45 5.93
CA MET A 76 13.60 -6.49 4.76
C MET A 76 12.87 -7.03 3.51
N THR A 77 12.05 -8.06 3.68
CA THR A 77 11.26 -8.63 2.58
C THR A 77 10.24 -7.61 2.07
N ALA A 78 9.55 -6.91 2.96
CA ALA A 78 8.62 -5.84 2.59
C ALA A 78 9.31 -4.70 1.83
N ALA A 79 10.51 -4.30 2.27
CA ALA A 79 11.33 -3.30 1.57
C ALA A 79 11.71 -3.78 0.15
N MET A 80 12.21 -5.01 0.01
CA MET A 80 12.58 -5.58 -1.28
C MET A 80 11.38 -5.63 -2.24
N TYR A 81 10.23 -6.11 -1.78
CA TYR A 81 9.00 -6.13 -2.59
C TYR A 81 8.54 -4.73 -3.01
N SER A 82 8.70 -3.74 -2.14
CA SER A 82 8.38 -2.35 -2.46
C SER A 82 9.26 -1.82 -3.58
N PHE A 83 10.55 -2.17 -3.60
CA PHE A 83 11.45 -1.83 -4.72
C PHE A 83 11.04 -2.52 -6.03
N MET A 84 10.77 -3.83 -6.00
CA MET A 84 10.34 -4.57 -7.21
C MET A 84 9.03 -4.02 -7.78
N ALA A 85 8.06 -3.71 -6.92
CA ALA A 85 6.81 -3.07 -7.32
C ALA A 85 7.04 -1.67 -7.93
N SER A 86 8.00 -0.92 -7.38
CA SER A 86 8.40 0.39 -7.92
C SER A 86 9.07 0.26 -9.30
N CYS A 87 9.96 -0.72 -9.51
CA CYS A 87 10.54 -1.02 -10.83
C CYS A 87 9.45 -1.30 -11.86
N LYS A 88 8.51 -2.19 -11.54
CA LYS A 88 7.37 -2.52 -12.41
C LYS A 88 6.52 -1.29 -12.75
N LYS A 89 6.26 -0.43 -11.76
CA LYS A 89 5.52 0.83 -11.95
C LYS A 89 6.25 1.81 -12.87
N ASN A 90 7.58 1.89 -12.77
CA ASN A 90 8.42 2.75 -13.61
C ASN A 90 8.83 2.10 -14.93
N LYS A 91 8.34 0.88 -15.24
CA LYS A 91 8.70 0.09 -16.44
C LYS A 91 10.20 -0.21 -16.54
N VAL A 92 10.87 -0.32 -15.41
CA VAL A 92 12.28 -0.68 -15.28
C VAL A 92 12.40 -2.18 -15.11
N ASN A 93 13.36 -2.82 -15.79
CA ASN A 93 13.67 -4.23 -15.58
C ASN A 93 14.26 -4.43 -14.18
N GLU A 94 13.59 -5.26 -13.37
CA GLU A 94 13.92 -5.47 -11.96
C GLU A 94 15.33 -6.04 -11.76
N PHE A 95 15.74 -6.97 -12.64
CA PHE A 95 17.03 -7.64 -12.56
C PHE A 95 18.18 -6.70 -12.95
N GLU A 96 18.01 -5.94 -14.04
CA GLU A 96 19.01 -4.96 -14.45
C GLU A 96 19.23 -3.89 -13.38
N TRP A 97 18.13 -3.36 -12.82
CA TRP A 97 18.18 -2.40 -11.72
C TRP A 97 18.92 -2.97 -10.51
N LEU A 98 18.56 -4.18 -10.07
CA LEU A 98 19.16 -4.77 -8.88
C LEU A 98 20.67 -5.06 -9.05
N ARG A 99 21.06 -5.62 -10.21
CA ARG A 99 22.47 -5.88 -10.54
C ARG A 99 23.29 -4.60 -10.46
N ASP A 100 22.81 -3.58 -11.16
CA ASP A 100 23.49 -2.32 -11.25
C ASP A 100 23.55 -1.59 -9.89
N VAL A 101 22.47 -1.60 -9.10
CA VAL A 101 22.48 -1.03 -7.75
C VAL A 101 23.52 -1.72 -6.88
N PHE A 102 23.62 -3.05 -6.89
CA PHE A 102 24.63 -3.77 -6.10
C PHE A 102 26.07 -3.49 -6.54
N GLU A 103 26.32 -3.30 -7.83
CA GLU A 103 27.63 -2.92 -8.36
C GLU A 103 28.03 -1.51 -7.91
N ARG A 104 27.08 -0.57 -7.86
CA ARG A 104 27.35 0.86 -7.63
C ARG A 104 27.25 1.29 -6.17
N ILE A 105 26.43 0.63 -5.35
CA ILE A 105 26.06 1.08 -4.00
C ILE A 105 27.27 1.31 -3.09
N HIS A 106 28.29 0.44 -3.19
CA HIS A 106 29.51 0.52 -2.37
C HIS A 106 30.33 1.79 -2.62
N ARG A 107 30.24 2.38 -3.82
CA ARG A 107 30.97 3.58 -4.23
C ARG A 107 30.12 4.84 -4.16
N HIS A 108 28.82 4.69 -3.87
CA HIS A 108 27.86 5.78 -3.91
C HIS A 108 27.83 6.54 -2.59
N LYS A 109 27.79 7.88 -2.66
CA LYS A 109 27.71 8.70 -1.45
C LYS A 109 26.30 8.61 -0.89
N ARG A 110 26.16 8.61 0.44
CA ARG A 110 24.85 8.53 1.12
C ARG A 110 23.86 9.61 0.65
N LYS A 111 24.36 10.82 0.37
CA LYS A 111 23.55 11.94 -0.14
C LYS A 111 22.96 11.70 -1.54
N ASP A 112 23.56 10.82 -2.33
CA ASP A 112 23.22 10.59 -3.74
C ASP A 112 22.37 9.31 -3.92
N LEU A 113 22.00 8.59 -2.84
CA LEU A 113 21.24 7.34 -2.89
C LEU A 113 19.90 7.44 -3.63
N TYR A 114 19.29 8.64 -3.67
CA TYR A 114 18.05 8.87 -4.40
C TYR A 114 18.20 8.62 -5.92
N GLN A 115 19.42 8.68 -6.47
CA GLN A 115 19.70 8.38 -7.88
C GLN A 115 19.54 6.88 -8.19
N LEU A 116 19.69 6.01 -7.18
CA LEU A 116 19.53 4.57 -7.30
C LEU A 116 18.06 4.12 -7.21
N LEU A 117 17.14 5.02 -6.87
CA LEU A 117 15.72 4.66 -6.80
C LEU A 117 15.19 4.31 -8.19
N PRO A 118 14.29 3.31 -8.34
CA PRO A 118 13.77 2.88 -9.63
C PRO A 118 13.15 4.01 -10.48
N SER A 119 12.62 5.07 -9.85
CA SER A 119 12.05 6.22 -10.55
C SER A 119 13.09 7.09 -11.26
N ASN A 120 14.31 7.16 -10.70
CA ASN A 120 15.37 8.05 -11.19
C ASN A 120 16.46 7.25 -11.91
N TRP A 121 16.49 5.93 -11.73
CA TRP A 121 17.58 5.07 -12.14
C TRP A 121 17.98 5.21 -13.60
N GLU A 122 17.03 5.31 -14.54
CA GLU A 122 17.34 5.44 -15.97
C GLU A 122 18.07 6.75 -16.32
N GLU A 123 17.83 7.83 -15.59
CA GLU A 123 18.52 9.10 -15.82
C GLU A 123 19.99 9.03 -15.38
N TYR A 124 20.26 8.30 -14.29
CA TYR A 124 21.58 8.21 -13.66
C TYR A 124 22.31 6.90 -13.99
N ARG A 125 21.77 6.05 -14.87
CA ARG A 125 22.41 4.80 -15.29
C ARG A 125 23.63 5.10 -16.14
N LEU A 126 24.75 4.45 -15.80
CA LEU A 126 25.94 4.47 -16.65
C LEU A 126 25.60 3.69 -17.93
N LYS A 127 25.76 4.32 -19.09
CA LYS A 127 25.56 3.67 -20.39
C LYS A 127 26.71 2.73 -20.72
#